data_AF-A0A964P2A5-F1
#
_entry.id   AF-A0A964P2A5-F1
#
_cell.length_a   1.000
_cell.length_b   1.000
_cell.length_c   1.000
_cell.angle_alpha   90.00
_cell.angle_beta   90.00
_cell.angle_gamma   90.00
#
_symmetry.space_group_name_H-M   'P 1'
#
loop_
_entity.id
_entity.type
_entity.pdbx_description
1 polymer ?
#
loop_
_entity_poly.entity_id
_entity_poly.type
_entity_poly.pdbx_seq_one_letter_code
_entity_poly.pdbx_strand_id
1 'polypeptide(L)'
;MNIVVCIKQTPVAADARLDPITKTLVREGVNLTISSLDRRALLESIRLRQETGGTVTVITMGPAQAKSALVECLALGADKAVHLVDRAFAGADTLATARTLAQAIKKLAPDLVVCGKLTIDSETAQVPSEMAEFLGMPQVTSARKIKPVAGNAALWVEQETDEGCERYEVTLPAVLSVTELVIAGRRPTPEELQAASGKEVVTWTAADLGGDPSGYGQTGSPTRVVELRSAELERKGVVVTTEDPKEAAERLKEYMVASGLFRPRASQVKLKQRPPLPSSADPKKAVWVYVELVAGKPRPVTYELLGAAHDLASGLGGEVAAVMIGGPDVQSLIPELGAHGADTVYMLHGDAYASYDTERYTGVLASAVRRHNPHVFLLPSTTIGRDLAPRLAARLQIGLTGDCIGLELEPSGEIAQIKPAFGGNIVSPIYSRTRPVMATVRPGMLTPL
;
A
#
# COMPACT_ATOMS: atom_id res chain seq x y z
N MET A 1 -3.43 12.25 -25.42
CA MET A 1 -2.84 11.34 -24.42
C MET A 1 -3.64 10.05 -24.35
N ASN A 2 -3.00 8.89 -24.48
CA ASN A 2 -3.61 7.59 -24.27
C ASN A 2 -3.44 7.17 -22.81
N ILE A 3 -4.57 6.99 -22.11
CA ILE A 3 -4.62 6.73 -20.67
C ILE A 3 -5.21 5.36 -20.43
N VAL A 4 -4.56 4.54 -19.61
CA VAL A 4 -5.10 3.29 -19.08
C VAL A 4 -5.50 3.48 -17.63
N VAL A 5 -6.74 3.09 -17.29
CA VAL A 5 -7.24 3.18 -15.92
C VAL A 5 -7.45 1.78 -15.37
N CYS A 6 -6.69 1.41 -14.35
CA CYS A 6 -6.89 0.15 -13.65
C CYS A 6 -8.00 0.33 -12.61
N ILE A 7 -9.02 -0.52 -12.69
CA ILE A 7 -10.10 -0.56 -11.72
C ILE A 7 -10.18 -1.92 -11.03
N LYS A 8 -10.69 -1.95 -9.81
CA LYS A 8 -11.03 -3.16 -9.08
C LYS A 8 -12.48 -3.11 -8.63
N GLN A 9 -13.18 -4.22 -8.84
CA GLN A 9 -14.47 -4.48 -8.23
C GLN A 9 -14.24 -5.05 -6.82
N THR A 10 -14.84 -4.42 -5.82
CA THR A 10 -14.72 -4.82 -4.41
C THR A 10 -16.10 -5.05 -3.80
N PRO A 11 -16.21 -5.91 -2.78
CA PRO A 11 -17.38 -5.94 -1.90
C PRO A 11 -17.66 -4.57 -1.30
N VAL A 12 -18.94 -4.26 -1.11
CA VAL A 12 -19.35 -3.17 -0.23
C VAL A 12 -18.99 -3.56 1.21
N ALA A 13 -18.30 -2.68 1.94
CA ALA A 13 -17.76 -3.02 3.27
C ALA A 13 -18.84 -3.47 4.28
N ALA A 14 -20.06 -2.93 4.19
CA ALA A 14 -21.20 -3.31 5.04
C ALA A 14 -21.71 -4.74 4.78
N ASP A 15 -21.45 -5.28 3.59
CA ASP A 15 -21.90 -6.61 3.18
C ASP A 15 -20.81 -7.68 3.35
N ALA A 16 -19.59 -7.30 3.77
CA ALA A 16 -18.50 -8.22 3.99
C ALA A 16 -18.78 -9.11 5.21
N ARG A 17 -18.93 -10.42 4.98
CA ARG A 17 -19.21 -11.41 6.01
C ARG A 17 -18.22 -12.57 5.93
N LEU A 18 -17.82 -13.10 7.08
CA LEU A 18 -17.04 -14.33 7.16
C LEU A 18 -17.97 -15.52 7.34
N ASP A 19 -17.66 -16.60 6.64
CA ASP A 19 -18.25 -17.91 6.93
C ASP A 19 -17.81 -18.32 8.35
N PRO A 20 -18.76 -18.62 9.25
CA PRO A 20 -18.45 -18.87 10.66
C PRO A 20 -17.63 -20.15 10.86
N ILE A 21 -17.68 -21.10 9.93
CA ILE A 21 -16.99 -22.39 9.96
C ILE A 21 -15.65 -22.30 9.24
N THR A 22 -15.66 -21.90 7.96
CA THR A 22 -14.46 -21.93 7.12
C THR A 22 -13.55 -20.73 7.37
N LYS A 23 -14.03 -19.69 8.06
CA LYS A 23 -13.31 -18.42 8.28
C LYS A 23 -12.84 -17.78 6.97
N THR A 24 -13.59 -17.99 5.90
CA THR A 24 -13.36 -17.38 4.59
C THR A 24 -14.41 -16.31 4.30
N LEU A 25 -14.11 -15.38 3.39
CA LEU A 25 -15.07 -14.36 2.99
C LEU A 25 -16.21 -14.98 2.19
N VAL A 26 -17.45 -14.77 2.63
CA VAL A 26 -18.64 -15.13 1.85
C VAL A 26 -18.67 -14.26 0.60
N ARG A 27 -18.76 -14.88 -0.58
CA ARG A 27 -18.76 -14.18 -1.88
C ARG A 27 -20.11 -14.19 -2.58
N GLU A 28 -21.01 -15.09 -2.19
CA GLU A 28 -22.35 -15.20 -2.75
C GLU A 28 -23.29 -14.18 -2.09
N GLY A 29 -24.13 -13.51 -2.89
CA GLY A 29 -25.08 -12.50 -2.41
C GLY A 29 -24.45 -11.18 -1.93
N VAL A 30 -23.14 -10.99 -2.10
CA VAL A 30 -22.44 -9.75 -1.70
C VAL A 30 -22.51 -8.72 -2.82
N ASN A 31 -22.97 -7.52 -2.50
CA ASN A 31 -22.98 -6.43 -3.47
C ASN A 31 -21.56 -6.01 -3.82
N LEU A 32 -21.28 -5.96 -5.11
CA LEU A 32 -19.98 -5.58 -5.65
C LEU A 32 -20.07 -4.19 -6.27
N THR A 33 -19.03 -3.39 -6.07
CA THR A 33 -18.95 -2.04 -6.63
C THR A 33 -17.53 -1.72 -7.07
N ILE A 34 -17.38 -0.84 -8.07
CA ILE A 34 -16.06 -0.28 -8.38
C ILE A 34 -15.56 0.48 -7.15
N SER A 35 -14.30 0.25 -6.76
CA SER A 35 -13.63 1.05 -5.75
C SER A 35 -13.87 2.55 -5.99
N SER A 36 -14.22 3.28 -4.93
CA SER A 36 -14.56 4.69 -5.02
C SER A 36 -13.39 5.56 -5.49
N LEU A 37 -12.15 5.12 -5.25
CA LEU A 37 -10.92 5.76 -5.71
C LEU A 37 -10.66 5.46 -7.19
N ASP A 38 -10.88 4.22 -7.63
CA ASP A 38 -10.71 3.82 -9.03
C ASP A 38 -11.73 4.52 -9.95
N ARG A 39 -12.95 4.72 -9.45
CA ARG A 39 -13.96 5.52 -10.15
C ARG A 39 -13.53 6.98 -10.33
N ARG A 40 -12.84 7.56 -9.33
CA ARG A 40 -12.27 8.91 -9.44
C ARG A 40 -11.07 8.94 -10.38
N ALA A 41 -10.23 7.89 -10.38
CA ALA A 41 -9.16 7.72 -11.35
C ALA A 41 -9.70 7.75 -12.79
N LEU A 42 -10.83 7.06 -13.04
CA LEU A 42 -11.51 7.10 -14.34
C LEU A 42 -12.00 8.51 -14.70
N LEU A 43 -12.73 9.18 -13.80
CA LEU A 43 -13.29 10.50 -14.06
C LEU A 43 -12.19 11.54 -14.31
N GLU A 44 -11.10 11.49 -13.55
CA GLU A 44 -9.95 12.36 -13.75
C GLU A 44 -9.25 12.07 -15.08
N SER A 45 -9.15 10.80 -15.48
CA SER A 45 -8.60 10.42 -16.79
C SER A 45 -9.47 10.91 -17.95
N ILE A 46 -10.79 10.89 -17.79
CA ILE A 46 -11.74 11.45 -18.76
C ILE A 46 -11.55 12.95 -18.90
N ARG A 47 -11.38 13.68 -17.78
CA ARG A 47 -11.07 15.11 -17.78
C ARG A 47 -9.74 15.40 -18.48
N LEU A 48 -8.67 14.67 -18.14
CA LEU A 48 -7.36 14.81 -18.78
C LEU A 48 -7.43 14.55 -20.29
N ARG A 49 -8.16 13.52 -20.72
CA ARG A 49 -8.40 13.25 -22.15
C ARG A 49 -9.16 14.39 -22.83
N GLN A 50 -10.12 15.05 -22.17
CA GLN A 50 -10.83 16.21 -22.75
C GLN A 50 -9.88 17.39 -23.00
N GLU A 51 -8.87 17.58 -22.16
CA GLU A 51 -7.88 18.66 -22.30
C GLU A 51 -6.73 18.30 -23.28
N THR A 52 -6.39 17.02 -23.39
CA THR A 52 -5.17 16.57 -24.09
C THR A 52 -5.43 15.69 -25.32
N GLY A 53 -6.70 15.39 -25.63
CA GLY A 53 -7.11 14.43 -26.66
C GLY A 53 -6.70 12.99 -26.34
N GLY A 54 -6.87 12.08 -27.30
CA GLY A 54 -6.51 10.65 -27.16
C GLY A 54 -7.66 9.80 -26.61
N THR A 55 -7.33 8.73 -25.87
CA THR A 55 -8.30 7.71 -25.43
C THR A 55 -8.11 7.31 -23.97
N VAL A 56 -9.21 6.92 -23.32
CA VAL A 56 -9.24 6.31 -21.99
C VAL A 56 -9.66 4.85 -22.12
N THR A 57 -8.73 3.93 -21.84
CA THR A 57 -9.00 2.49 -21.79
C THR A 57 -9.09 2.05 -20.35
N VAL A 58 -10.25 1.52 -19.94
CA VAL A 58 -10.40 0.92 -18.60
C VAL A 58 -9.98 -0.55 -18.64
N ILE A 59 -9.25 -1.00 -17.62
CA ILE A 59 -8.84 -2.40 -17.47
C ILE A 59 -9.17 -2.92 -16.08
N THR A 60 -9.65 -4.17 -16.00
CA THR A 60 -9.82 -4.87 -14.72
C THR A 60 -9.38 -6.33 -14.82
N MET A 61 -8.85 -6.85 -13.73
CA MET A 61 -8.56 -8.27 -13.55
C MET A 61 -9.53 -8.84 -12.52
N GLY A 62 -10.31 -9.86 -12.90
CA GLY A 62 -11.28 -10.43 -12.00
C GLY A 62 -12.21 -11.46 -12.64
N PRO A 63 -13.08 -12.08 -11.84
CA PRO A 63 -14.04 -13.07 -12.33
C PRO A 63 -15.00 -12.49 -13.37
N ALA A 64 -15.77 -13.37 -14.04
CA ALA A 64 -16.70 -12.99 -15.12
C ALA A 64 -17.65 -11.81 -14.75
N GLN A 65 -18.12 -11.76 -13.50
CA GLN A 65 -18.98 -10.69 -12.98
C GLN A 65 -18.33 -9.30 -12.95
N ALA A 66 -16.99 -9.19 -13.01
CA ALA A 66 -16.30 -7.91 -13.09
C ALA A 66 -16.55 -7.19 -14.43
N LYS A 67 -17.09 -7.88 -15.44
CA LYS A 67 -17.54 -7.26 -16.70
C LYS A 67 -18.56 -6.15 -16.47
N SER A 68 -19.44 -6.26 -15.48
CA SER A 68 -20.43 -5.21 -15.19
C SER A 68 -19.79 -3.90 -14.74
N ALA A 69 -18.68 -3.97 -14.00
CA ALA A 69 -17.88 -2.80 -13.63
C ALA A 69 -17.29 -2.11 -14.86
N LEU A 70 -16.82 -2.86 -15.86
CA LEU A 70 -16.33 -2.29 -17.12
C LEU A 70 -17.44 -1.60 -17.92
N VAL A 71 -18.64 -2.20 -17.98
CA VAL A 71 -19.81 -1.56 -18.60
C VAL A 71 -20.18 -0.26 -17.89
N GLU A 72 -20.12 -0.23 -16.55
CA GLU A 72 -20.32 0.99 -15.77
C GLU A 72 -19.27 2.08 -16.11
N CYS A 73 -18.01 1.70 -16.32
CA CYS A 73 -16.97 2.63 -16.77
C CYS A 73 -17.21 3.17 -18.19
N LEU A 74 -17.67 2.31 -19.10
CA LEU A 74 -18.06 2.71 -20.46
C LEU A 74 -19.29 3.63 -20.47
N ALA A 75 -20.19 3.49 -19.49
CA ALA A 75 -21.31 4.41 -19.26
C ALA A 75 -20.83 5.78 -18.75
N LEU A 76 -19.80 5.79 -17.90
CA LEU A 76 -19.20 7.03 -17.39
C LEU A 76 -18.37 7.80 -18.42
N GLY A 77 -18.01 7.18 -19.55
CA GLY A 77 -17.32 7.83 -20.67
C GLY A 77 -15.92 7.30 -20.99
N ALA A 78 -15.54 6.11 -20.48
CA ALA A 78 -14.38 5.38 -21.01
C ALA A 78 -14.59 5.05 -22.49
N ASP A 79 -13.51 5.06 -23.27
CA ASP A 79 -13.54 4.81 -24.71
C ASP A 79 -13.45 3.32 -25.04
N LYS A 80 -12.66 2.57 -24.26
CA LYS A 80 -12.41 1.13 -24.44
C LYS A 80 -12.39 0.42 -23.11
N ALA A 81 -12.72 -0.88 -23.11
CA ALA A 81 -12.66 -1.73 -21.92
C ALA A 81 -11.94 -3.05 -22.18
N VAL A 82 -11.07 -3.44 -21.27
CA VAL A 82 -10.32 -4.71 -21.28
C VAL A 82 -10.59 -5.49 -20.00
N HIS A 83 -11.00 -6.75 -20.14
CA HIS A 83 -11.22 -7.69 -19.05
C HIS A 83 -10.14 -8.76 -19.06
N LEU A 84 -9.29 -8.77 -18.03
CA LEU A 84 -8.38 -9.87 -17.76
C LEU A 84 -9.13 -10.94 -16.96
N VAL A 85 -9.48 -12.04 -17.61
CA VAL A 85 -10.27 -13.13 -17.02
C VAL A 85 -9.68 -14.48 -17.39
N ASP A 86 -9.12 -15.14 -16.38
CA ASP A 86 -8.55 -16.48 -16.48
C ASP A 86 -8.51 -17.08 -15.08
N ARG A 87 -8.70 -18.40 -14.96
CA ARG A 87 -8.48 -19.12 -13.70
C ARG A 87 -7.03 -19.02 -13.25
N ALA A 88 -6.08 -18.88 -14.18
CA ALA A 88 -4.66 -18.68 -13.87
C ALA A 88 -4.38 -17.41 -13.05
N PHE A 89 -5.27 -16.41 -13.07
CA PHE A 89 -5.13 -15.18 -12.29
C PHE A 89 -5.71 -15.28 -10.86
N ALA A 90 -6.41 -16.38 -10.52
CA ALA A 90 -7.09 -16.51 -9.25
C ALA A 90 -6.12 -16.62 -8.07
N GLY A 91 -6.47 -16.00 -6.94
CA GLY A 91 -5.67 -16.04 -5.71
C GLY A 91 -4.36 -15.25 -5.78
N ALA A 92 -4.21 -14.36 -6.77
CA ALA A 92 -3.09 -13.44 -6.86
C ALA A 92 -3.01 -12.55 -5.63
N ASP A 93 -1.80 -12.40 -5.08
CA ASP A 93 -1.47 -11.28 -4.21
C ASP A 93 -1.17 -10.03 -5.05
N THR A 94 -0.67 -8.98 -4.39
CA THR A 94 -0.34 -7.71 -5.02
C THR A 94 0.72 -7.86 -6.09
N LEU A 95 1.83 -8.55 -5.82
CA LEU A 95 2.93 -8.72 -6.77
C LEU A 95 2.49 -9.46 -8.03
N ALA A 96 1.74 -10.56 -7.87
CA ALA A 96 1.20 -11.31 -9.00
C ALA A 96 0.15 -10.49 -9.79
N THR A 97 -0.68 -9.71 -9.09
CA THR A 97 -1.66 -8.81 -9.70
C THR A 97 -0.96 -7.71 -10.52
N ALA A 98 0.02 -7.02 -9.93
CA ALA A 98 0.79 -5.97 -10.57
C ALA A 98 1.55 -6.48 -11.79
N ARG A 99 2.14 -7.69 -11.71
CA ARG A 99 2.79 -8.34 -12.85
C ARG A 99 1.81 -8.58 -13.99
N THR A 100 0.64 -9.13 -13.69
CA THR A 100 -0.40 -9.42 -14.69
C THR A 100 -0.88 -8.15 -15.38
N LEU A 101 -1.19 -7.10 -14.60
CA LEU A 101 -1.59 -5.80 -15.13
C LEU A 101 -0.46 -5.17 -15.96
N ALA A 102 0.79 -5.25 -15.52
CA ALA A 102 1.93 -4.74 -16.27
C ALA A 102 2.08 -5.40 -17.65
N GLN A 103 1.83 -6.72 -17.77
CA GLN A 103 1.86 -7.38 -19.09
C GLN A 103 0.75 -6.85 -20.02
N ALA A 104 -0.46 -6.69 -19.49
CA ALA A 104 -1.56 -6.11 -20.26
C ALA A 104 -1.27 -4.65 -20.67
N ILE A 105 -0.70 -3.85 -19.77
CA ILE A 105 -0.36 -2.45 -20.03
C ILE A 105 0.76 -2.33 -21.06
N LYS A 106 1.78 -3.19 -21.04
CA LYS A 106 2.82 -3.24 -22.09
C LYS A 106 2.21 -3.45 -23.47
N LYS A 107 1.21 -4.31 -23.58
CA LYS A 107 0.47 -4.55 -24.83
C LYS A 107 -0.38 -3.34 -25.26
N LEU A 108 -0.93 -2.59 -24.30
CA LEU A 108 -1.71 -1.38 -24.57
C LEU A 108 -0.85 -0.15 -24.88
N ALA A 109 0.41 -0.12 -24.42
CA ALA A 109 1.38 0.95 -24.62
C ALA A 109 0.82 2.38 -24.37
N PRO A 110 0.28 2.69 -23.18
CA PRO A 110 -0.28 4.01 -22.88
C PRO A 110 0.81 5.05 -22.57
N ASP A 111 0.42 6.33 -22.67
CA ASP A 111 1.20 7.46 -22.15
C ASP A 111 1.06 7.56 -20.62
N LEU A 112 -0.09 7.18 -20.06
CA LEU A 112 -0.37 7.32 -18.63
C LEU A 112 -1.16 6.13 -18.11
N VAL A 113 -0.77 5.60 -16.95
CA VAL A 113 -1.57 4.65 -16.18
C VAL A 113 -2.09 5.35 -14.94
N VAL A 114 -3.39 5.21 -14.65
CA VAL A 114 -4.02 5.79 -13.45
C VAL A 114 -4.73 4.71 -12.64
N CYS A 115 -4.53 4.71 -11.34
CA CYS A 115 -5.17 3.81 -10.38
C CYS A 115 -5.78 4.61 -9.22
N GLY A 116 -6.70 4.03 -8.45
CA GLY A 116 -6.97 4.53 -7.10
C GLY A 116 -5.77 4.29 -6.17
N LYS A 117 -5.61 5.11 -5.12
CA LYS A 117 -4.56 4.95 -4.09
C LYS A 117 -4.59 3.56 -3.44
N LEU A 118 -5.78 3.04 -3.14
CA LEU A 118 -5.99 1.73 -2.54
C LEU A 118 -7.42 1.23 -2.79
N THR A 119 -7.69 0.00 -2.35
CA THR A 119 -9.04 -0.57 -2.31
C THR A 119 -9.39 -0.93 -0.87
N ILE A 120 -10.67 -0.84 -0.49
CA ILE A 120 -11.10 -0.97 0.92
C ILE A 120 -11.08 -2.42 1.45
N ASP A 121 -11.10 -3.39 0.54
CA ASP A 121 -11.11 -4.81 0.87
C ASP A 121 -9.74 -5.30 1.36
N SER A 122 -8.65 -4.72 0.85
CA SER A 122 -7.28 -5.16 1.18
C SER A 122 -6.39 -4.04 1.70
N GLU A 123 -6.70 -2.77 1.40
CA GLU A 123 -5.99 -1.58 1.91
C GLU A 123 -4.45 -1.65 1.78
N THR A 124 -3.94 -2.27 0.71
CA THR A 124 -2.49 -2.50 0.58
C THR A 124 -1.74 -1.27 0.05
N ALA A 125 -2.35 -0.52 -0.87
CA ALA A 125 -1.71 0.58 -1.62
C ALA A 125 -0.45 0.17 -2.41
N GLN A 126 -0.33 -1.11 -2.80
CA GLN A 126 0.92 -1.66 -3.39
C GLN A 126 0.91 -1.75 -4.92
N VAL A 127 -0.22 -2.16 -5.50
CA VAL A 127 -0.32 -2.54 -6.92
C VAL A 127 0.19 -1.44 -7.87
N PRO A 128 -0.13 -0.15 -7.69
CA PRO A 128 0.39 0.90 -8.59
C PRO A 128 1.92 0.99 -8.59
N SER A 129 2.56 0.94 -7.42
CA SER A 129 4.01 1.06 -7.27
C SER A 129 4.76 -0.18 -7.77
N GLU A 130 4.22 -1.37 -7.50
CA GLU A 130 4.78 -2.63 -8.05
C GLU A 130 4.66 -2.66 -9.58
N MET A 131 3.55 -2.17 -10.12
CA MET A 131 3.30 -2.10 -11.55
C MET A 131 4.23 -1.09 -12.24
N ALA A 132 4.46 0.08 -11.62
CA ALA A 132 5.42 1.06 -12.11
C ALA A 132 6.83 0.46 -12.23
N GLU A 133 7.26 -0.32 -11.23
CA GLU A 133 8.54 -1.04 -11.29
C GLU A 133 8.59 -2.03 -12.45
N PHE A 134 7.55 -2.85 -12.65
CA PHE A 134 7.49 -3.81 -13.75
C PHE A 134 7.46 -3.17 -15.14
N LEU A 135 6.94 -1.95 -15.23
CA LEU A 135 6.88 -1.15 -16.45
C LEU A 135 8.14 -0.33 -16.69
N GLY A 136 8.98 -0.14 -15.66
CA GLY A 136 10.11 0.78 -15.72
C GLY A 136 9.66 2.24 -15.88
N MET A 137 8.51 2.60 -15.30
CA MET A 137 7.92 3.95 -15.40
C MET A 137 8.10 4.75 -14.11
N PRO A 138 8.29 6.07 -14.18
CA PRO A 138 8.16 6.95 -13.02
C PRO A 138 6.76 6.86 -12.41
N GLN A 139 6.67 7.11 -11.11
CA GLN A 139 5.42 7.10 -10.37
C GLN A 139 5.24 8.34 -9.49
N VAL A 140 4.00 8.73 -9.29
CA VAL A 140 3.59 9.57 -8.15
C VAL A 140 2.34 8.97 -7.54
N THR A 141 2.41 8.61 -6.26
CA THR A 141 1.29 8.02 -5.52
C THR A 141 0.47 9.10 -4.83
N SER A 142 -0.79 8.81 -4.50
CA SER A 142 -1.66 9.74 -3.75
C SER A 142 -1.79 11.14 -4.37
N ALA A 143 -1.89 11.22 -5.70
CA ALA A 143 -2.15 12.45 -6.42
C ALA A 143 -3.53 13.01 -6.05
N ARG A 144 -3.55 14.26 -5.57
CA ARG A 144 -4.77 15.01 -5.27
C ARG A 144 -5.10 16.06 -6.33
N LYS A 145 -4.19 16.31 -7.28
CA LYS A 145 -4.38 17.23 -8.39
C LYS A 145 -3.41 16.91 -9.53
N ILE A 146 -3.91 16.91 -10.76
CA ILE A 146 -3.12 16.58 -11.95
C ILE A 146 -3.38 17.65 -13.02
N LYS A 147 -2.33 18.12 -13.69
CA LYS A 147 -2.43 19.05 -14.81
C LYS A 147 -1.47 18.67 -15.92
N PRO A 148 -1.87 18.72 -17.20
CA PRO A 148 -0.92 18.59 -18.29
C PRO A 148 0.04 19.80 -18.30
N VAL A 149 1.31 19.55 -18.59
CA VAL A 149 2.29 20.59 -18.93
C VAL A 149 2.18 20.89 -20.43
N ALA A 150 2.57 22.10 -20.85
CA ALA A 150 2.53 22.50 -22.26
C ALA A 150 3.27 21.48 -23.14
N GLY A 151 2.62 21.05 -24.24
CA GLY A 151 3.15 20.02 -25.13
C GLY A 151 2.87 18.58 -24.70
N ASN A 152 2.21 18.34 -23.56
CA ASN A 152 1.79 17.02 -23.06
C ASN A 152 2.93 16.00 -22.87
N ALA A 153 4.18 16.45 -22.74
CA ALA A 153 5.33 15.58 -22.47
C ALA A 153 5.48 15.21 -20.98
N ALA A 154 4.85 15.99 -20.10
CA ALA A 154 4.89 15.82 -18.67
C ALA A 154 3.56 16.21 -18.01
N LEU A 155 3.39 15.79 -16.76
CA LEU A 155 2.29 16.17 -15.89
C LEU A 155 2.83 16.92 -14.69
N TRP A 156 2.16 18.00 -14.32
CA TRP A 156 2.29 18.60 -13.00
C TRP A 156 1.34 17.88 -12.05
N VAL A 157 1.87 17.33 -10.95
CA VAL A 157 1.13 16.52 -9.99
C VAL A 157 1.34 17.07 -8.59
N GLU A 158 0.25 17.29 -7.85
CA GLU A 158 0.30 17.57 -6.41
C GLU A 158 -0.02 16.28 -5.66
N GLN A 159 0.94 15.80 -4.88
CA GLN A 159 0.86 14.59 -4.06
C GLN A 159 0.48 14.97 -2.63
N GLU A 160 -0.42 14.19 -2.03
CA GLU A 160 -0.65 14.22 -0.58
C GLU A 160 0.44 13.41 0.15
N THR A 161 1.02 14.01 1.20
CA THR A 161 2.01 13.40 2.09
C THR A 161 1.54 13.42 3.53
N ASP A 162 2.24 12.72 4.43
CA ASP A 162 1.92 12.74 5.87
C ASP A 162 2.12 14.15 6.49
N GLU A 163 2.93 15.00 5.85
CA GLU A 163 3.27 16.37 6.28
C GLU A 163 2.47 17.46 5.56
N GLY A 164 1.69 17.11 4.53
CA GLY A 164 0.97 18.08 3.72
C GLY A 164 0.94 17.69 2.25
N CYS A 165 1.60 18.48 1.41
CA CYS A 165 1.63 18.24 -0.03
C CYS A 165 2.98 18.53 -0.65
N GLU A 166 3.33 17.76 -1.67
CA GLU A 166 4.50 17.94 -2.52
C GLU A 166 4.08 18.09 -3.98
N ARG A 167 4.95 18.70 -4.79
CA ARG A 167 4.66 18.99 -6.20
C ARG A 167 5.76 18.42 -7.08
N TYR A 168 5.33 17.69 -8.09
CA TYR A 168 6.21 17.00 -9.02
C TYR A 168 5.87 17.40 -10.45
N GLU A 169 6.92 17.53 -11.26
CA GLU A 169 6.79 17.43 -12.71
C GLU A 169 7.22 16.03 -13.12
N VAL A 170 6.31 15.27 -13.75
CA VAL A 170 6.48 13.85 -14.04
C VAL A 170 6.49 13.66 -15.54
N THR A 171 7.59 13.15 -16.08
CA THR A 171 7.73 12.83 -17.50
C THR A 171 6.88 11.62 -17.87
N LEU A 172 6.25 11.65 -19.05
CA LEU A 172 5.50 10.50 -19.58
C LEU A 172 6.40 9.55 -20.40
N PRO A 173 6.14 8.24 -20.39
CA PRO A 173 5.00 7.59 -19.74
C PRO A 173 5.15 7.42 -18.22
N ALA A 174 4.05 7.45 -17.48
CA ALA A 174 4.06 7.40 -16.01
C ALA A 174 2.91 6.58 -15.41
N VAL A 175 3.05 6.19 -14.13
CA VAL A 175 1.99 5.57 -13.33
C VAL A 175 1.58 6.52 -12.19
N LEU A 176 0.30 6.84 -12.09
CA LEU A 176 -0.25 7.67 -11.02
C LEU A 176 -1.27 6.88 -10.19
N SER A 177 -1.28 7.10 -8.87
CA SER A 177 -2.42 6.71 -8.03
C SER A 177 -3.09 7.94 -7.45
N VAL A 178 -4.43 7.96 -7.37
CA VAL A 178 -5.19 9.16 -6.99
C VAL A 178 -5.93 9.01 -5.66
N THR A 179 -6.07 10.13 -4.94
CA THR A 179 -6.89 10.23 -3.73
C THR A 179 -8.33 10.61 -4.05
N GLU A 180 -9.16 10.62 -3.01
CA GLU A 180 -10.54 11.10 -3.04
C GLU A 180 -10.68 12.58 -3.40
N LEU A 181 -9.59 13.35 -3.27
CA LEU A 181 -9.55 14.80 -3.48
C LEU A 181 -9.29 15.18 -4.95
N VAL A 182 -8.90 14.22 -5.80
CA VAL A 182 -8.55 14.52 -7.20
C VAL A 182 -9.72 15.08 -8.00
N ILE A 183 -10.91 14.54 -7.78
CA ILE A 183 -12.16 14.95 -8.44
C ILE A 183 -13.36 14.45 -7.63
N ALA A 184 -14.49 15.16 -7.75
CA ALA A 184 -15.75 14.69 -7.20
C ALA A 184 -16.18 13.39 -7.90
N GLY A 185 -16.54 12.37 -7.11
CA GLY A 185 -17.03 11.10 -7.65
C GLY A 185 -18.49 11.20 -8.09
N ARG A 186 -18.86 10.46 -9.14
CA ARG A 186 -20.27 10.23 -9.54
C ARG A 186 -20.51 8.81 -10.03
N ARG A 187 -21.77 8.38 -10.02
CA ARG A 187 -22.24 7.13 -10.65
C ARG A 187 -22.94 7.44 -11.98
N PRO A 188 -23.00 6.48 -12.92
CA PRO A 188 -23.76 6.69 -14.14
C PRO A 188 -25.27 6.65 -13.85
N THR A 189 -26.05 7.32 -14.68
CA THR A 189 -27.52 7.22 -14.64
C THR A 189 -27.99 5.89 -15.27
N PRO A 190 -29.24 5.46 -15.02
CA PRO A 190 -29.81 4.30 -15.69
C PRO A 190 -29.75 4.38 -17.22
N GLU A 191 -29.95 5.57 -17.80
CA GLU A 191 -29.89 5.81 -19.24
C GLU A 191 -28.47 5.63 -19.79
N GLU A 192 -27.46 6.17 -19.09
CA GLU A 192 -26.04 5.99 -19.45
C GLU A 192 -25.65 4.50 -19.41
N LEU A 193 -26.11 3.76 -18.40
CA LEU A 193 -25.88 2.32 -18.30
C LEU A 193 -26.54 1.54 -19.44
N GLN A 194 -27.80 1.87 -19.76
CA GLN A 194 -28.52 1.25 -20.86
C GLN A 194 -27.80 1.48 -22.20
N ALA A 195 -27.33 2.71 -22.43
CA ALA A 195 -26.56 3.06 -23.64
C ALA A 195 -25.20 2.34 -23.72
N ALA A 196 -24.60 1.99 -22.58
CA ALA A 196 -23.33 1.27 -22.54
C ALA A 196 -23.47 -0.26 -22.61
N SER A 197 -24.65 -0.83 -22.37
CA SER A 197 -24.88 -2.27 -22.28
C SER A 197 -24.43 -3.07 -23.52
N GLY A 198 -24.49 -2.45 -24.71
CA GLY A 198 -24.06 -3.05 -25.98
C GLY A 198 -22.63 -2.72 -26.40
N LYS A 199 -21.89 -1.92 -25.63
CA LYS A 199 -20.50 -1.57 -25.96
C LYS A 199 -19.58 -2.77 -25.74
N GLU A 200 -18.56 -2.89 -26.60
CA GLU A 200 -17.62 -3.99 -26.56
C GLU A 200 -16.74 -3.97 -25.29
N VAL A 201 -16.54 -5.16 -24.73
CA VAL A 201 -15.53 -5.42 -23.69
C VAL A 201 -14.60 -6.49 -24.23
N VAL A 202 -13.35 -6.12 -24.49
CA VAL A 202 -12.33 -7.03 -25.01
C VAL A 202 -11.84 -7.91 -23.86
N THR A 203 -11.73 -9.22 -24.09
CA THR A 203 -11.31 -10.17 -23.08
C THR A 203 -9.91 -10.70 -23.39
N TRP A 204 -9.03 -10.73 -22.40
CA TRP A 204 -7.71 -11.37 -22.47
C TRP A 204 -7.54 -12.42 -21.36
N THR A 205 -6.98 -13.56 -21.75
CA THR A 205 -6.58 -14.68 -20.90
C THR A 205 -5.08 -14.62 -20.60
N ALA A 206 -4.56 -15.53 -19.77
CA ALA A 206 -3.13 -15.62 -19.52
C ALA A 206 -2.34 -15.90 -20.82
N ALA A 207 -2.92 -16.67 -21.75
CA ALA A 207 -2.31 -16.95 -23.04
C ALA A 207 -2.18 -15.68 -23.92
N ASP A 208 -3.15 -14.77 -23.86
CA ASP A 208 -3.14 -13.52 -24.64
C ASP A 208 -2.11 -12.50 -24.15
N LEU A 209 -1.72 -12.59 -22.87
CA LEU A 209 -0.70 -11.74 -22.24
C LEU A 209 0.72 -12.24 -22.48
N GLY A 210 0.90 -13.55 -22.72
CA GLY A 210 2.21 -14.18 -22.77
C GLY A 210 2.91 -14.22 -21.40
N GLY A 211 4.24 -14.33 -21.40
CA GLY A 211 5.04 -14.39 -20.17
C GLY A 211 5.08 -15.78 -19.50
N ASP A 212 5.71 -15.85 -18.33
CA ASP A 212 5.81 -17.08 -17.54
C ASP A 212 4.50 -17.32 -16.74
N PRO A 213 3.76 -18.41 -17.01
CA PRO A 213 2.55 -18.74 -16.27
C PRO A 213 2.75 -18.91 -14.76
N SER A 214 3.98 -19.24 -14.32
CA SER A 214 4.30 -19.38 -12.89
C SER A 214 4.23 -18.06 -12.13
N GLY A 215 4.28 -16.92 -12.85
CA GLY A 215 4.19 -15.58 -12.27
C GLY A 215 2.77 -15.07 -12.03
N TYR A 216 1.74 -15.85 -12.36
CA TYR A 216 0.33 -15.47 -12.23
C TYR A 216 -0.37 -16.15 -11.06
N GLY A 217 -1.43 -15.48 -10.57
CA GLY A 217 -2.33 -16.04 -9.56
C GLY A 217 -1.62 -16.48 -8.29
N GLN A 218 -2.22 -17.44 -7.60
CA GLN A 218 -1.72 -17.99 -6.34
C GLN A 218 -0.32 -18.62 -6.44
N THR A 219 0.06 -19.11 -7.62
CA THR A 219 1.38 -19.69 -7.89
C THR A 219 2.45 -18.60 -7.89
N GLY A 220 2.16 -17.47 -8.54
CA GLY A 220 3.03 -16.30 -8.57
C GLY A 220 3.02 -15.46 -7.30
N SER A 221 2.11 -15.74 -6.36
CA SER A 221 1.98 -15.02 -5.10
C SER A 221 3.06 -15.42 -4.09
N PRO A 222 4.01 -14.53 -3.75
CA PRO A 222 4.93 -14.74 -2.64
C PRO A 222 4.26 -14.64 -1.26
N THR A 223 3.08 -14.03 -1.13
CA THR A 223 2.34 -13.96 0.14
C THR A 223 1.13 -14.90 0.15
N ARG A 224 0.74 -15.34 1.34
CA ARG A 224 -0.46 -16.15 1.54
C ARG A 224 -1.25 -15.71 2.77
N VAL A 225 -2.57 -15.68 2.61
CA VAL A 225 -3.54 -15.51 3.72
C VAL A 225 -3.89 -16.91 4.22
N VAL A 226 -3.75 -17.17 5.52
CA VAL A 226 -4.08 -18.49 6.10
C VAL A 226 -5.48 -18.51 6.69
N GLU A 227 -5.87 -17.47 7.42
CA GLU A 227 -7.15 -17.39 8.12
C GLU A 227 -7.64 -15.93 8.15
N LEU A 228 -8.95 -15.71 8.09
CA LEU A 228 -9.57 -14.42 8.39
C LEU A 228 -10.21 -14.46 9.78
N ARG A 229 -9.88 -13.49 10.63
CA ARG A 229 -10.46 -13.33 11.97
C ARG A 229 -11.33 -12.08 11.98
N SER A 230 -12.53 -12.16 12.53
CA SER A 230 -13.32 -10.97 12.83
C SER A 230 -12.66 -10.22 13.98
N ALA A 231 -12.47 -8.91 13.84
CA ALA A 231 -12.12 -8.04 14.95
C ALA A 231 -13.42 -7.45 15.50
N GLU A 232 -13.90 -7.97 16.62
CA GLU A 232 -14.99 -7.34 17.36
C GLU A 232 -14.44 -6.07 18.03
N LEU A 233 -14.75 -4.92 17.44
CA LEU A 233 -14.41 -3.62 18.02
C LEU A 233 -15.50 -3.21 19.01
N GLU A 234 -15.27 -3.43 20.30
CA GLU A 234 -16.13 -2.87 21.34
C GLU A 234 -15.90 -1.36 21.46
N ARG A 235 -16.86 -0.57 21.00
CA ARG A 235 -16.87 0.88 21.25
C ARG A 235 -17.61 1.15 22.55
N LYS A 236 -16.99 1.90 23.46
CA LYS A 236 -17.63 2.31 24.73
C LYS A 236 -18.94 3.08 24.54
N GLY A 237 -19.16 3.71 23.38
CA GLY A 237 -20.44 4.33 23.02
C GLY A 237 -20.92 5.41 23.99
N VAL A 238 -20.01 6.20 24.56
CA VAL A 238 -20.36 7.20 25.58
C VAL A 238 -21.15 8.34 24.95
N VAL A 239 -22.40 8.50 25.37
CA VAL A 239 -23.29 9.61 24.99
C VAL A 239 -23.42 10.55 26.17
N VAL A 240 -23.12 11.84 25.95
CA VAL A 240 -23.32 12.90 26.95
C VAL A 240 -24.69 13.52 26.68
N THR A 241 -25.67 13.26 27.55
CA THR A 241 -27.03 13.81 27.45
C THR A 241 -27.22 14.96 28.44
N THR A 242 -27.43 16.16 27.92
CA THR A 242 -27.84 17.37 28.66
C THR A 242 -28.58 18.31 27.72
N GLU A 243 -29.45 19.16 28.26
CA GLU A 243 -30.19 20.19 27.52
C GLU A 243 -29.33 21.45 27.25
N ASP A 244 -28.22 21.65 27.98
CA ASP A 244 -27.31 22.78 27.78
C ASP A 244 -26.09 22.39 26.91
N PRO A 245 -25.94 22.97 25.71
CA PRO A 245 -24.77 22.73 24.86
C PRO A 245 -23.42 23.03 25.52
N LYS A 246 -23.36 23.99 26.46
CA LYS A 246 -22.11 24.32 27.16
C LYS A 246 -21.71 23.24 28.15
N GLU A 247 -22.67 22.74 28.93
CA GLU A 247 -22.44 21.61 29.83
C GLU A 247 -22.02 20.36 29.04
N ALA A 248 -22.66 20.11 27.89
CA ALA A 248 -22.30 18.99 27.02
C ALA A 248 -20.83 19.08 26.58
N ALA A 249 -20.39 20.25 26.14
CA ALA A 249 -19.02 20.49 25.71
C ALA A 249 -18.00 20.29 26.85
N GLU A 250 -18.30 20.80 28.05
CA GLU A 250 -17.43 20.64 29.22
C GLU A 250 -17.29 19.18 29.65
N ARG A 251 -18.41 18.45 29.77
CA ARG A 251 -18.40 17.02 30.12
C ARG A 251 -17.69 16.17 29.07
N LEU A 252 -17.84 16.50 27.80
CA LEU A 252 -17.11 15.83 26.72
C LEU A 252 -15.61 16.10 26.83
N LYS A 253 -15.21 17.35 27.07
CA LYS A 253 -13.80 17.74 27.28
C LYS A 253 -13.20 16.97 28.46
N GLU A 254 -13.88 16.95 29.61
CA GLU A 254 -13.44 16.22 30.80
C GLU A 254 -13.25 14.72 30.50
N TYR A 255 -14.23 14.10 29.85
CA TYR A 255 -14.15 12.70 29.46
C TYR A 255 -12.97 12.43 28.51
N MET A 256 -12.75 13.29 27.50
CA MET A 256 -11.65 13.17 26.55
C MET A 256 -10.28 13.32 27.22
N VAL A 257 -10.13 14.29 28.14
CA VAL A 257 -8.91 14.49 28.93
C VAL A 257 -8.65 13.30 29.85
N ALA A 258 -9.67 12.84 30.58
CA ALA A 258 -9.56 11.69 31.48
C ALA A 258 -9.24 10.38 30.72
N SER A 259 -9.78 10.24 29.50
CA SER A 259 -9.47 9.13 28.59
C SER A 259 -8.11 9.29 27.90
N GLY A 260 -7.40 10.39 28.13
CA GLY A 260 -6.06 10.64 27.63
C GLY A 260 -5.98 11.12 26.18
N LEU A 261 -7.07 11.48 25.51
CA LEU A 261 -7.05 11.84 24.07
C LEU A 261 -6.11 13.01 23.74
N PHE A 262 -5.84 13.90 24.71
CA PHE A 262 -4.99 15.08 24.53
C PHE A 262 -3.58 14.95 25.12
N ARG A 263 -3.21 13.79 25.68
CA ARG A 263 -1.83 13.60 26.15
C ARG A 263 -0.92 13.36 24.94
N PRO A 264 0.28 13.99 24.87
CA PRO A 264 1.25 13.68 23.84
C PRO A 264 1.51 12.17 23.82
N ARG A 265 1.50 11.53 22.65
CA ARG A 265 1.61 10.07 22.52
C ARG A 265 2.83 9.52 23.28
N ALA A 266 3.96 10.24 23.25
CA ALA A 266 5.18 9.91 23.99
C ALA A 266 4.98 9.77 25.52
N SER A 267 4.00 10.47 26.10
CA SER A 267 3.69 10.40 27.54
C SER A 267 2.77 9.23 27.93
N GLN A 268 2.23 8.50 26.95
CA GLN A 268 1.33 7.36 27.18
C GLN A 268 1.98 6.00 26.93
N VAL A 269 3.09 5.97 26.22
CA VAL A 269 3.75 4.74 25.81
C VAL A 269 4.65 4.25 26.94
N LYS A 270 4.32 3.08 27.50
CA LYS A 270 5.26 2.38 28.38
C LYS A 270 6.38 1.83 27.52
N LEU A 271 7.57 2.42 27.65
CA LEU A 271 8.77 1.94 26.99
C LEU A 271 9.07 0.51 27.43
N LYS A 272 9.45 -0.33 26.45
CA LYS A 272 9.98 -1.66 26.73
C LYS A 272 11.39 -1.51 27.30
N GLN A 273 11.75 -2.32 28.28
CA GLN A 273 13.15 -2.34 28.70
C GLN A 273 14.01 -2.91 27.58
N ARG A 274 15.09 -2.23 27.24
CA ARG A 274 16.09 -2.76 26.30
C ARG A 274 16.72 -4.04 26.87
N PRO A 275 16.59 -5.18 26.21
CA PRO A 275 17.26 -6.40 26.62
C PRO A 275 18.77 -6.33 26.30
N PRO A 276 19.61 -7.14 26.98
CA PRO A 276 21.05 -7.14 26.75
C PRO A 276 21.39 -7.55 25.31
N LEU A 277 22.48 -6.99 24.79
CA LEU A 277 23.00 -7.34 23.47
C LEU A 277 23.29 -8.85 23.39
N PRO A 278 22.88 -9.55 22.31
CA PRO A 278 23.21 -10.96 22.14
C PRO A 278 24.74 -11.15 22.06
N SER A 279 25.26 -12.13 22.81
CA SER A 279 26.70 -12.46 22.79
C SER A 279 27.17 -13.10 21.48
N SER A 280 26.24 -13.68 20.72
CA SER A 280 26.44 -14.17 19.35
C SER A 280 25.13 -14.08 18.57
N ALA A 281 25.08 -13.20 17.57
CA ALA A 281 23.95 -13.07 16.64
C ALA A 281 24.34 -13.58 15.24
N ASP A 282 23.41 -14.23 14.54
CA ASP A 282 23.61 -14.61 13.13
C ASP A 282 23.17 -13.44 12.22
N PRO A 283 24.08 -12.79 11.47
CA PRO A 283 23.72 -11.69 10.56
C PRO A 283 22.76 -12.13 9.44
N LYS A 284 22.72 -13.42 9.08
CA LYS A 284 21.74 -13.96 8.10
C LYS A 284 20.32 -14.04 8.67
N LYS A 285 20.19 -13.90 9.99
CA LYS A 285 18.92 -13.79 10.70
C LYS A 285 18.59 -12.34 11.09
N ALA A 286 19.33 -11.37 10.54
CA ALA A 286 19.12 -9.97 10.86
C ALA A 286 17.71 -9.50 10.50
N VAL A 287 17.14 -8.70 11.39
CA VAL A 287 15.88 -7.98 11.21
C VAL A 287 16.21 -6.54 10.89
N TRP A 288 16.01 -6.17 9.63
CA TRP A 288 16.30 -4.83 9.14
C TRP A 288 15.10 -3.90 9.38
N VAL A 289 15.39 -2.66 9.75
CA VAL A 289 14.41 -1.57 9.87
C VAL A 289 14.86 -0.40 9.01
N TYR A 290 14.00 0.05 8.10
CA TYR A 290 14.25 1.27 7.34
C TYR A 290 14.02 2.50 8.23
N VAL A 291 15.04 3.34 8.35
CA VAL A 291 15.00 4.61 9.06
C VAL A 291 14.42 5.66 8.13
N GLU A 292 13.11 5.89 8.24
CA GLU A 292 12.46 6.94 7.46
C GLU A 292 12.70 8.31 8.08
N LEU A 293 13.28 9.22 7.29
CA LEU A 293 13.64 10.56 7.72
C LEU A 293 12.64 11.60 7.24
N VAL A 294 12.29 12.55 8.11
CA VAL A 294 11.57 13.78 7.77
C VAL A 294 12.36 14.96 8.32
N ALA A 295 12.69 15.91 7.45
CA ALA A 295 13.52 17.07 7.81
C ALA A 295 14.79 16.66 8.58
N GLY A 296 15.44 15.57 8.14
CA GLY A 296 16.68 15.05 8.72
C GLY A 296 16.52 14.28 10.03
N LYS A 297 15.30 14.01 10.52
CA LYS A 297 15.05 13.29 11.77
C LYS A 297 14.30 11.98 11.54
N PRO A 298 14.61 10.90 12.27
CA PRO A 298 13.81 9.67 12.20
C PRO A 298 12.37 9.93 12.61
N ARG A 299 11.42 9.36 11.86
CA ARG A 299 10.01 9.35 12.29
C ARG A 299 9.85 8.49 13.54
N PRO A 300 8.89 8.82 14.45
CA PRO A 300 8.62 8.03 15.65
C PRO A 300 8.38 6.53 15.42
N VAL A 301 7.70 6.18 14.32
CA VAL A 301 7.45 4.79 13.92
C VAL A 301 8.74 4.00 13.68
N THR A 302 9.86 4.65 13.38
CA THR A 302 11.18 3.98 13.29
C THR A 302 11.54 3.32 14.61
N TYR A 303 11.35 3.99 15.75
CA TYR A 303 11.68 3.44 17.06
C TYR A 303 10.71 2.33 17.47
N GLU A 304 9.44 2.45 17.09
CA GLU A 304 8.46 1.37 17.24
C GLU A 304 8.89 0.11 16.47
N LEU A 305 9.37 0.29 15.24
CA LEU A 305 9.88 -0.79 14.40
C LEU A 305 11.17 -1.39 14.96
N LEU A 306 12.09 -0.59 15.52
CA LEU A 306 13.28 -1.10 16.18
C LEU A 306 12.93 -1.97 17.40
N GLY A 307 11.93 -1.57 18.19
CA GLY A 307 11.43 -2.39 19.30
C GLY A 307 10.79 -3.70 18.84
N ALA A 308 10.02 -3.68 17.77
CA ALA A 308 9.48 -4.91 17.19
C ALA A 308 10.57 -5.80 16.56
N ALA A 309 11.54 -5.18 15.90
CA ALA A 309 12.68 -5.88 15.32
C ALA A 309 13.51 -6.58 16.39
N HIS A 310 13.65 -5.97 17.57
CA HIS A 310 14.29 -6.58 18.71
C HIS A 310 13.59 -7.87 19.15
N ASP A 311 12.27 -7.85 19.34
CA ASP A 311 11.50 -9.03 19.74
C ASP A 311 11.67 -10.17 18.72
N LEU A 312 11.60 -9.85 17.42
CA LEU A 312 11.81 -10.82 16.35
C LEU A 312 13.24 -11.35 16.31
N ALA A 313 14.24 -10.47 16.38
CA ALA A 313 15.65 -10.84 16.32
C ALA A 313 16.04 -11.73 17.52
N SER A 314 15.55 -11.42 18.72
CA SER A 314 15.73 -12.23 19.93
C SER A 314 15.18 -13.65 19.75
N GLY A 315 13.96 -13.78 19.22
CA GLY A 315 13.36 -15.08 18.95
C GLY A 315 14.03 -15.86 17.81
N LEU A 316 14.57 -15.17 16.80
CA LEU A 316 15.28 -15.79 15.67
C LEU A 316 16.74 -16.16 16.01
N GLY A 317 17.34 -15.52 17.02
CA GLY A 317 18.78 -15.53 17.29
C GLY A 317 19.58 -14.70 16.27
N GLY A 318 19.00 -13.59 15.81
CA GLY A 318 19.60 -12.64 14.88
C GLY A 318 19.98 -11.32 15.56
N GLU A 319 20.32 -10.32 14.74
CA GLU A 319 20.61 -8.94 15.17
C GLU A 319 19.57 -7.95 14.60
N VAL A 320 19.45 -6.79 15.23
CA VAL A 320 18.68 -5.67 14.70
C VAL A 320 19.60 -4.76 13.90
N ALA A 321 19.25 -4.51 12.64
CA ALA A 321 19.98 -3.55 11.82
C ALA A 321 19.10 -2.39 11.37
N ALA A 322 19.53 -1.16 11.62
CA ALA A 322 18.92 0.03 11.05
C ALA A 322 19.53 0.32 9.67
N VAL A 323 18.69 0.60 8.68
CA VAL A 323 19.10 0.96 7.31
C VAL A 323 18.67 2.39 7.03
N MET A 324 19.64 3.28 6.86
CA MET A 324 19.42 4.72 6.76
C MET A 324 20.01 5.28 5.46
N ILE A 325 19.21 6.06 4.74
CA ILE A 325 19.61 6.78 3.53
C ILE A 325 19.23 8.25 3.72
N GLY A 326 20.19 9.18 3.57
CA GLY A 326 19.86 10.60 3.65
C GLY A 326 21.03 11.54 3.33
N GLY A 327 20.84 12.83 3.62
CA GLY A 327 21.87 13.85 3.39
C GLY A 327 23.15 13.65 4.22
N PRO A 328 24.18 14.49 4.04
CA PRO A 328 25.50 14.32 4.66
C PRO A 328 25.48 14.16 6.20
N ASP A 329 24.54 14.82 6.88
CA ASP A 329 24.52 14.94 8.34
C ASP A 329 23.86 13.77 9.08
N VAL A 330 23.28 12.79 8.37
CA VAL A 330 22.52 11.69 8.99
C VAL A 330 23.39 10.77 9.85
N GLN A 331 24.72 10.81 9.69
CA GLN A 331 25.65 10.08 10.55
C GLN A 331 25.48 10.43 12.05
N SER A 332 25.05 11.66 12.35
CA SER A 332 24.80 12.11 13.72
C SER A 332 23.70 11.33 14.44
N LEU A 333 22.84 10.60 13.71
CA LEU A 333 21.73 9.83 14.26
C LEU A 333 22.13 8.43 14.75
N ILE A 334 23.36 7.97 14.48
CA ILE A 334 23.81 6.61 14.85
C ILE A 334 23.67 6.34 16.36
N PRO A 335 24.12 7.23 17.28
CA PRO A 335 23.99 6.99 18.72
C PRO A 335 22.53 6.85 19.16
N GLU A 336 21.63 7.63 18.55
CA GLU A 336 20.20 7.60 18.84
C GLU A 336 19.56 6.28 18.40
N LEU A 337 19.84 5.83 17.17
CA LEU A 337 19.37 4.52 16.68
C LEU A 337 19.91 3.37 17.53
N GLY A 338 21.18 3.46 17.94
CA GLY A 338 21.80 2.51 18.86
C GLY A 338 21.13 2.49 20.23
N ALA A 339 20.74 3.66 20.78
CA ALA A 339 20.00 3.75 22.04
C ALA A 339 18.63 3.07 21.98
N HIS A 340 17.97 3.13 20.82
CA HIS A 340 16.68 2.49 20.54
C HIS A 340 16.78 1.06 20.01
N GLY A 341 17.94 0.41 20.14
CA GLY A 341 18.08 -1.04 19.95
C GLY A 341 18.61 -1.50 18.60
N ALA A 342 19.14 -0.61 17.76
CA ALA A 342 19.93 -1.05 16.61
C ALA A 342 21.29 -1.58 17.08
N ASP A 343 21.63 -2.81 16.68
CA ASP A 343 22.95 -3.41 16.91
C ASP A 343 23.93 -2.98 15.82
N THR A 344 23.43 -2.90 14.59
CA THR A 344 24.18 -2.49 13.40
C THR A 344 23.45 -1.34 12.68
N VAL A 345 24.19 -0.36 12.14
CA VAL A 345 23.62 0.69 11.29
C VAL A 345 24.27 0.64 9.90
N TYR A 346 23.49 0.27 8.89
CA TYR A 346 23.85 0.42 7.47
C TYR A 346 23.45 1.82 7.01
N MET A 347 24.43 2.63 6.61
CA MET A 347 24.20 4.01 6.21
C MET A 347 24.72 4.26 4.80
N LEU A 348 23.89 4.90 3.98
CA LEU A 348 24.33 5.59 2.77
C LEU A 348 23.99 7.07 2.89
N HIS A 349 24.96 7.95 2.69
CA HIS A 349 24.76 9.38 2.83
C HIS A 349 25.45 10.18 1.73
N GLY A 350 24.92 11.36 1.45
CA GLY A 350 25.48 12.33 0.50
C GLY A 350 24.42 13.28 -0.05
N ASP A 351 24.84 14.33 -0.75
CA ASP A 351 23.94 15.37 -1.26
C ASP A 351 22.86 14.82 -2.21
N ALA A 352 23.21 13.79 -2.99
CA ALA A 352 22.27 13.08 -3.86
C ALA A 352 21.13 12.36 -3.09
N TYR A 353 21.21 12.26 -1.77
CA TYR A 353 20.22 11.64 -0.89
C TYR A 353 19.63 12.64 0.10
N ALA A 354 19.87 13.95 -0.08
CA ALA A 354 19.29 14.98 0.77
C ALA A 354 17.76 15.06 0.67
N SER A 355 17.21 14.63 -0.47
CA SER A 355 15.77 14.53 -0.70
C SER A 355 15.41 13.11 -1.13
N TYR A 356 14.24 12.65 -0.69
CA TYR A 356 13.71 11.34 -1.07
C TYR A 356 13.48 11.27 -2.59
N ASP A 357 13.93 10.17 -3.18
CA ASP A 357 13.68 9.82 -4.58
C ASP A 357 13.43 8.31 -4.64
N THR A 358 12.22 7.92 -5.02
CA THR A 358 11.78 6.53 -4.99
C THR A 358 12.70 5.62 -5.80
N GLU A 359 13.14 6.05 -6.98
CA GLU A 359 13.92 5.19 -7.88
C GLU A 359 15.32 4.93 -7.36
N ARG A 360 15.99 6.01 -6.93
CA ARG A 360 17.34 5.98 -6.37
C ARG A 360 17.36 5.17 -5.07
N TYR A 361 16.38 5.41 -4.18
CA TYR A 361 16.27 4.68 -2.92
C TYR A 361 15.98 3.20 -3.16
N THR A 362 15.06 2.88 -4.07
CA THR A 362 14.76 1.49 -4.46
C THR A 362 16.03 0.78 -4.99
N GLY A 363 16.87 1.49 -5.77
CA GLY A 363 18.09 0.92 -6.36
C GLY A 363 19.12 0.54 -5.31
N VAL A 364 19.38 1.48 -4.41
CA VAL A 364 20.31 1.29 -3.29
C VAL A 364 19.83 0.16 -2.38
N LEU A 365 18.57 0.21 -1.93
CA LEU A 365 18.04 -0.79 -1.00
C LEU A 365 18.00 -2.18 -1.63
N ALA A 366 17.63 -2.30 -2.90
CA ALA A 366 17.67 -3.59 -3.59
C ALA A 366 19.09 -4.17 -3.66
N SER A 367 20.10 -3.32 -3.94
CA SER A 367 21.50 -3.73 -3.91
C SER A 367 21.94 -4.16 -2.52
N ALA A 368 21.54 -3.42 -1.47
CA ALA A 368 21.88 -3.73 -0.09
C ALA A 368 21.25 -5.06 0.36
N VAL A 369 19.95 -5.26 0.10
CA VAL A 369 19.24 -6.50 0.44
C VAL A 369 19.86 -7.70 -0.28
N ARG A 370 20.21 -7.60 -1.56
CA ARG A 370 20.88 -8.70 -2.28
C ARG A 370 22.27 -9.02 -1.72
N ARG A 371 23.02 -8.00 -1.29
CA ARG A 371 24.38 -8.15 -0.77
C ARG A 371 24.38 -8.79 0.62
N HIS A 372 23.52 -8.31 1.51
CA HIS A 372 23.53 -8.68 2.93
C HIS A 372 22.52 -9.78 3.27
N ASN A 373 21.53 -10.01 2.42
CA ASN A 373 20.52 -11.07 2.53
C ASN A 373 19.90 -11.17 3.94
N PRO A 374 19.25 -10.09 4.42
CA PRO A 374 18.59 -10.11 5.73
C PRO A 374 17.43 -11.09 5.78
N HIS A 375 16.99 -11.43 7.00
CA HIS A 375 15.86 -12.34 7.20
C HIS A 375 14.52 -11.64 7.08
N VAL A 376 14.46 -10.41 7.60
CA VAL A 376 13.26 -9.58 7.68
C VAL A 376 13.64 -8.15 7.31
N PHE A 377 12.76 -7.42 6.64
CA PHE A 377 12.94 -6.00 6.40
C PHE A 377 11.63 -5.24 6.62
N LEU A 378 11.60 -4.43 7.68
CA LEU A 378 10.46 -3.66 8.12
C LEU A 378 10.58 -2.20 7.67
N LEU A 379 9.48 -1.66 7.15
CA LEU A 379 9.37 -0.24 6.78
C LEU A 379 8.12 0.38 7.43
N PRO A 380 8.07 1.71 7.60
CA PRO A 380 6.82 2.38 7.98
C PRO A 380 5.74 2.25 6.90
N SER A 381 4.45 2.28 7.27
CA SER A 381 3.30 2.38 6.34
C SER A 381 2.86 3.84 6.16
N THR A 382 3.83 4.74 5.98
CA THR A 382 3.64 6.17 5.66
C THR A 382 3.47 6.35 4.14
N THR A 383 3.33 7.58 3.66
CA THR A 383 3.33 7.89 2.23
C THR A 383 4.61 7.41 1.55
N ILE A 384 5.79 7.70 2.14
CA ILE A 384 7.09 7.23 1.62
C ILE A 384 7.18 5.71 1.68
N GLY A 385 6.81 5.09 2.80
CA GLY A 385 6.88 3.64 2.94
C GLY A 385 5.96 2.88 1.97
N ARG A 386 4.76 3.40 1.70
CA ARG A 386 3.81 2.84 0.70
C ARG A 386 4.24 3.10 -0.75
N ASP A 387 5.15 4.03 -0.96
CA ASP A 387 5.74 4.34 -2.25
C ASP A 387 6.98 3.46 -2.51
N LEU A 388 7.90 3.41 -1.54
CA LEU A 388 9.19 2.72 -1.59
C LEU A 388 9.08 1.20 -1.47
N ALA A 389 8.37 0.69 -0.45
CA ALA A 389 8.38 -0.74 -0.12
C ALA A 389 7.84 -1.63 -1.25
N PRO A 390 6.72 -1.29 -1.92
CA PRO A 390 6.20 -2.15 -2.98
C PRO A 390 7.08 -2.12 -4.23
N ARG A 391 7.68 -0.96 -4.54
CA ARG A 391 8.64 -0.84 -5.65
C ARG A 391 9.88 -1.69 -5.38
N LEU A 392 10.37 -1.70 -4.14
CA LEU A 392 11.47 -2.56 -3.70
C LEU A 392 11.10 -4.06 -3.76
N ALA A 393 9.93 -4.43 -3.26
CA ALA A 393 9.43 -5.80 -3.30
C ALA A 393 9.30 -6.32 -4.74
N ALA A 394 8.77 -5.49 -5.64
CA ALA A 394 8.74 -5.79 -7.07
C ALA A 394 10.15 -5.93 -7.66
N ARG A 395 11.08 -5.02 -7.39
CA ARG A 395 12.47 -5.13 -7.88
C ARG A 395 13.17 -6.41 -7.42
N LEU A 396 12.86 -6.86 -6.21
CA LEU A 396 13.44 -8.06 -5.59
C LEU A 396 12.67 -9.34 -5.91
N GLN A 397 11.46 -9.25 -6.48
CA GLN A 397 10.56 -10.38 -6.73
C GLN A 397 10.17 -11.13 -5.43
N ILE A 398 9.89 -10.39 -4.37
CA ILE A 398 9.55 -10.92 -3.04
C ILE A 398 8.23 -10.38 -2.52
N GLY A 399 7.67 -11.03 -1.51
CA GLY A 399 6.38 -10.70 -0.94
C GLY A 399 6.43 -9.56 0.06
N LEU A 400 5.40 -8.72 0.04
CA LEU A 400 5.24 -7.58 0.93
C LEU A 400 3.86 -7.60 1.58
N THR A 401 3.80 -7.68 2.91
CA THR A 401 2.55 -7.41 3.62
C THR A 401 2.47 -5.94 3.98
N GLY A 402 1.49 -5.24 3.40
CA GLY A 402 1.31 -3.81 3.63
C GLY A 402 0.37 -3.53 4.78
N ASP A 403 0.65 -2.45 5.51
CA ASP A 403 -0.23 -1.87 6.52
C ASP A 403 -0.50 -2.79 7.73
N CYS A 404 0.55 -3.49 8.18
CA CYS A 404 0.51 -4.34 9.37
C CYS A 404 0.26 -3.53 10.64
N ILE A 405 -0.44 -4.15 11.58
CA ILE A 405 -0.68 -3.65 12.94
C ILE A 405 0.02 -4.49 14.02
N GLY A 406 0.65 -5.60 13.62
CA GLY A 406 1.33 -6.53 14.50
C GLY A 406 2.27 -7.45 13.71
N LEU A 407 3.29 -7.97 14.41
CA LEU A 407 4.25 -8.94 13.89
C LEU A 407 4.46 -9.97 15.00
N GLU A 408 4.21 -11.23 14.71
CA GLU A 408 4.30 -12.33 15.68
C GLU A 408 5.21 -13.43 15.14
N LEU A 409 6.21 -13.83 15.92
CA LEU A 409 7.07 -14.96 15.58
C LEU A 409 6.41 -16.24 16.07
N GLU A 410 6.07 -17.12 15.14
CA GLU A 410 5.49 -18.42 15.45
C GLU A 410 6.58 -19.41 15.92
N PRO A 411 6.22 -20.44 16.70
CA PRO A 411 7.16 -21.49 17.09
C PRO A 411 7.83 -22.21 15.90
N SER A 412 7.20 -22.20 14.73
CA SER A 412 7.76 -22.73 13.48
C SER A 412 8.93 -21.88 12.91
N GLY A 413 9.12 -20.67 13.42
CA GLY A 413 10.04 -19.66 12.89
C GLY A 413 9.45 -18.82 11.75
N GLU A 414 8.18 -19.01 11.39
CA GLU A 414 7.48 -18.12 10.46
C GLU A 414 7.03 -16.84 11.18
N ILE A 415 6.90 -15.74 10.43
CA ILE A 415 6.45 -14.45 10.98
C ILE A 415 5.04 -14.18 10.47
N ALA A 416 4.08 -14.20 11.39
CA ALA A 416 2.71 -13.80 11.14
C ALA A 416 2.64 -12.27 11.08
N GLN A 417 2.35 -11.74 9.89
CA GLN A 417 2.19 -10.32 9.63
C GLN A 417 0.71 -9.96 9.78
N ILE A 418 0.35 -9.36 10.91
CA ILE A 418 -1.06 -9.12 11.28
C ILE A 418 -1.59 -7.92 10.51
N LYS A 419 -2.51 -8.17 9.58
CA LYS A 419 -3.02 -7.16 8.65
C LYS A 419 -4.53 -6.97 8.81
N PRO A 420 -5.01 -5.73 9.02
CA PRO A 420 -6.42 -5.41 8.95
C PRO A 420 -6.92 -5.32 7.50
N ALA A 421 -8.21 -5.57 7.33
CA ALA A 421 -8.95 -5.49 6.08
C ALA A 421 -10.38 -4.99 6.36
N PHE A 422 -11.08 -4.51 5.32
CA PHE A 422 -12.46 -4.03 5.42
C PHE A 422 -12.65 -2.96 6.51
N GLY A 423 -11.80 -1.93 6.50
CA GLY A 423 -11.84 -0.84 7.48
C GLY A 423 -11.51 -1.28 8.91
N GLY A 424 -10.83 -2.42 9.09
CA GLY A 424 -10.38 -2.94 10.38
C GLY A 424 -11.33 -3.95 11.03
N ASN A 425 -12.46 -4.29 10.39
CA ASN A 425 -13.40 -5.29 10.92
C ASN A 425 -12.89 -6.73 10.78
N ILE A 426 -11.94 -6.96 9.88
CA ILE A 426 -11.30 -8.26 9.68
C ILE A 426 -9.80 -8.07 9.87
N VAL A 427 -9.18 -9.01 10.58
CA VAL A 427 -7.73 -9.07 10.78
C VAL A 427 -7.25 -10.45 10.33
N SER A 428 -6.08 -10.51 9.70
CA SER A 428 -5.58 -11.76 9.13
C SER A 428 -4.07 -11.87 9.28
N PRO A 429 -3.54 -13.00 9.76
CA PRO A 429 -2.11 -13.28 9.67
C PRO A 429 -1.73 -13.59 8.22
N ILE A 430 -0.78 -12.82 7.69
CA ILE A 430 -0.20 -13.02 6.37
C ILE A 430 1.21 -13.59 6.52
N TYR A 431 1.56 -14.54 5.66
CA TYR A 431 2.86 -15.19 5.66
C TYR A 431 3.55 -15.04 4.30
N SER A 432 4.86 -14.92 4.33
CA SER A 432 5.70 -14.76 3.13
C SER A 432 6.41 -16.07 2.79
N ARG A 433 6.37 -16.47 1.52
CA ARG A 433 7.09 -17.63 0.95
C ARG A 433 8.51 -17.28 0.51
N THR A 434 8.84 -16.00 0.49
CA THR A 434 10.12 -15.44 0.03
C THR A 434 10.85 -14.75 1.17
N ARG A 435 12.15 -14.48 0.98
CA ARG A 435 12.99 -13.76 1.95
C ARG A 435 13.72 -12.58 1.29
N PRO A 436 13.98 -11.48 2.02
CA PRO A 436 13.53 -11.22 3.39
C PRO A 436 12.00 -11.16 3.49
N VAL A 437 11.46 -11.48 4.67
CA VAL A 437 10.05 -11.19 4.97
C VAL A 437 9.92 -9.67 5.02
N MET A 438 9.19 -9.08 4.07
CA MET A 438 8.96 -7.65 4.03
C MET A 438 7.57 -7.28 4.54
N ALA A 439 7.52 -6.27 5.41
CA ALA A 439 6.26 -5.70 5.88
C ALA A 439 6.34 -4.19 6.04
N THR A 440 5.24 -3.48 5.76
CA THR A 440 5.07 -2.11 6.23
C THR A 440 4.17 -2.07 7.46
N VAL A 441 4.53 -1.28 8.49
CA VAL A 441 3.79 -1.21 9.75
C VAL A 441 3.15 0.17 9.94
N ARG A 442 1.87 0.18 10.30
CA ARG A 442 1.11 1.42 10.55
C ARG A 442 1.68 2.18 11.77
N PRO A 443 1.94 3.49 11.65
CA PRO A 443 2.47 4.28 12.77
C PRO A 443 1.61 4.25 14.04
N GLY A 444 2.27 4.05 15.18
CA GLY A 444 1.67 4.05 16.51
C GLY A 444 0.89 2.79 16.86
N MET A 445 1.16 1.69 16.16
CA MET A 445 0.61 0.38 16.48
C MET A 445 1.52 -0.41 17.42
N LEU A 446 2.84 -0.17 17.37
CA LEU A 446 3.82 -0.94 18.13
C LEU A 446 4.44 -0.07 19.23
N THR A 447 5.15 -0.73 20.15
CA THR A 447 5.77 -0.08 21.31
C THR A 447 7.29 -0.02 21.12
N PRO A 448 7.91 1.16 21.21
CA PRO A 448 9.36 1.33 21.16
C PRO A 448 10.06 0.83 22.43
N LEU A 449 11.39 0.67 22.33
CA LEU A 449 12.30 0.46 23.47
C LEU A 449 12.58 1.79 24.19
#